data_AF-A0A526TJ47-F1
#
_entry.id   AF-A0A526TJ47-F1
#
_cell.length_a   1.000
_cell.length_b   1.000
_cell.length_c   1.000
_cell.angle_alpha   90.00
_cell.angle_beta   90.00
_cell.angle_gamma   90.00
#
_symmetry.space_group_name_H-M   'P 1'
#
loop_
_entity.id
_entity.type
_entity.pdbx_description
1 polymer ?
#
loop_
_entity_poly.entity_id
_entity_poly.type
_entity_poly.pdbx_seq_one_letter_code
_entity_poly.pdbx_strand_id
1 'polypeptide(L)'
;AAFDGLNRVVHIGSFSKTLSASVRCGFIAAPRDWIEPLTDLKIATTFGGGRLAAELVLTLLKDGSYRKHMDLLRARLARAMGETSVRLKAIGISPWIDQPAGLFLWCSLPDGVDAAEVARRALAD
;
A
#
# COMPACT_ATOMS: atom_id res chain seq x y z
N ALA A 1 5.43 15.43 -6.86
CA ALA A 1 6.27 14.66 -7.80
C ALA A 1 5.97 15.04 -9.25
N ALA A 2 4.83 14.63 -9.82
CA ALA A 2 4.48 14.96 -11.21
C ALA A 2 4.37 16.46 -11.52
N PHE A 3 3.93 17.27 -10.54
CA PHE A 3 3.74 18.73 -10.71
C PHE A 3 4.99 19.58 -10.44
N ASP A 4 6.05 19.03 -9.82
CA ASP A 4 7.27 19.77 -9.42
C ASP A 4 8.56 19.07 -9.90
N GLY A 5 8.45 18.05 -10.75
CA GLY A 5 9.61 17.32 -11.27
C GLY A 5 10.53 16.68 -10.20
N LEU A 6 10.01 16.46 -8.99
CA LEU A 6 10.76 16.03 -7.78
C LEU A 6 11.70 17.07 -7.19
N ASN A 7 11.69 18.35 -7.60
CA ASN A 7 12.63 19.36 -7.10
C ASN A 7 12.61 19.55 -5.58
N ARG A 8 11.44 19.40 -4.94
CA ARG A 8 11.29 19.57 -3.49
C ARG A 8 10.60 18.40 -2.81
N VAL A 9 10.43 17.29 -3.53
CA VAL A 9 9.60 16.16 -3.10
C VAL A 9 10.39 14.87 -3.10
N VAL A 10 10.45 14.22 -1.94
CA VAL A 10 10.85 12.82 -1.84
C VAL A 10 9.63 11.95 -2.06
N HIS A 11 9.62 11.19 -3.16
CA HIS A 11 8.60 10.19 -3.41
C HIS A 11 9.11 8.81 -2.97
N ILE A 12 8.40 8.20 -2.04
CA ILE A 12 8.70 6.85 -1.54
C ILE A 12 7.63 5.90 -2.06
N GLY A 13 8.06 4.90 -2.82
CA GLY A 13 7.21 3.85 -3.37
C GLY A 13 7.56 2.48 -2.81
N SER A 14 6.58 1.57 -2.84
CA SER A 14 6.75 0.18 -2.38
C SER A 14 5.92 -0.78 -3.22
N PHE A 15 6.45 -1.98 -3.43
CA PHE A 15 5.75 -3.08 -4.10
C PHE A 15 5.10 -4.06 -3.12
N SER A 16 5.19 -3.84 -1.81
CA SER A 16 4.73 -4.79 -0.79
C SER A 16 3.23 -5.09 -0.82
N LYS A 17 2.41 -4.12 -1.26
CA LYS A 17 0.95 -4.28 -1.35
C LYS A 17 0.45 -4.62 -2.75
N THR A 18 1.32 -4.53 -3.74
CA THR A 18 0.98 -4.74 -5.15
C THR A 18 1.49 -6.07 -5.68
N LEU A 19 2.68 -6.50 -5.25
CA LEU A 19 3.29 -7.78 -5.63
C LEU A 19 3.25 -8.77 -4.48
N SER A 20 3.93 -8.47 -3.37
CA SER A 20 3.88 -9.24 -2.14
C SER A 20 4.73 -8.58 -1.06
N ALA A 21 4.33 -8.72 0.20
CA ALA A 21 5.12 -8.27 1.35
C ALA A 21 6.52 -8.92 1.36
N SER A 22 6.64 -10.16 0.88
CA SER A 22 7.89 -10.94 0.85
C SER A 22 8.91 -10.42 -0.16
N VAL A 23 8.49 -9.67 -1.19
CA VAL A 23 9.42 -9.10 -2.18
C VAL A 23 10.31 -8.03 -1.52
N ARG A 24 9.84 -7.34 -0.48
CA ARG A 24 10.60 -6.31 0.27
C ARG A 24 11.36 -5.31 -0.63
N CYS A 25 10.76 -4.98 -1.77
CA CYS A 25 11.30 -4.00 -2.72
C CYS A 25 10.46 -2.72 -2.70
N GLY A 26 11.16 -1.60 -2.69
CA GLY A 26 10.61 -0.26 -2.81
C GLY A 26 11.65 0.65 -3.44
N PHE A 27 11.30 1.91 -3.62
CA PHE A 27 12.19 2.88 -4.25
C PHE A 27 12.00 4.26 -3.62
N ILE A 28 13.04 5.08 -3.78
CA ILE A 28 13.01 6.51 -3.46
C ILE A 28 13.30 7.25 -4.75
N ALA A 29 12.47 8.23 -5.09
CA ALA A 29 12.70 9.17 -6.16
C ALA A 29 12.73 10.58 -5.56
N ALA A 30 13.85 11.27 -5.71
CA ALA A 30 14.14 12.57 -5.09
C ALA A 30 15.17 13.34 -5.95
N PRO A 31 15.47 14.63 -5.66
CA PRO A 31 16.58 15.33 -6.29
C PRO A 31 17.89 14.55 -6.20
N ARG A 32 18.70 14.63 -7.26
CA ARG A 32 19.98 13.91 -7.37
C ARG A 32 20.86 14.11 -6.14
N ASP A 33 21.00 15.35 -5.70
CA ASP A 33 21.87 15.74 -4.58
C ASP A 33 21.44 15.10 -3.25
N TRP A 34 20.20 14.60 -3.16
CA TRP A 34 19.70 13.88 -1.97
C TRP A 34 19.87 12.37 -2.11
N ILE A 35 19.91 11.84 -3.33
CA ILE A 35 20.05 10.39 -3.58
C ILE A 35 21.44 9.88 -3.20
N GLU A 36 22.49 10.68 -3.39
CA GLU A 36 23.86 10.29 -3.08
C GLU A 36 24.07 10.01 -1.58
N PRO A 37 23.74 10.92 -0.64
CA PRO A 37 23.77 10.61 0.80
C PRO A 37 22.88 9.43 1.21
N LEU A 38 21.72 9.26 0.56
CA LEU A 38 20.82 8.13 0.82
C LEU A 38 21.42 6.79 0.35
N THR A 39 22.21 6.82 -0.72
CA THR A 39 22.93 5.66 -1.23
C THR A 39 24.03 5.26 -0.26
N ASP A 40 24.79 6.23 0.25
CA ASP A 40 25.82 5.98 1.27
C ASP A 40 25.21 5.37 2.54
N LEU A 41 24.11 5.95 3.02
CA LEU A 41 23.38 5.39 4.16
C LEU A 41 22.88 3.98 3.89
N LYS A 42 22.37 3.70 2.68
CA LYS A 42 21.90 2.37 2.28
C LYS A 42 23.03 1.34 2.33
N ILE A 43 24.21 1.70 1.82
CA ILE A 43 25.41 0.85 1.83
C ILE A 43 25.88 0.61 3.28
N ALA A 44 25.91 1.66 4.10
CA ALA A 44 26.36 1.58 5.49
C ALA A 44 25.43 0.76 6.40
N THR A 45 24.12 0.76 6.12
CA THR A 45 23.10 0.16 7.00
C THR A 45 22.56 -1.19 6.53
N THR A 46 22.79 -1.57 5.27
CA THR A 46 22.23 -2.80 4.69
C THR A 46 23.32 -3.75 4.24
N PHE A 47 23.43 -4.89 4.92
CA PHE A 47 24.24 -6.01 4.48
C PHE A 47 23.45 -6.91 3.51
N GLY A 48 23.51 -6.61 2.22
CA GLY A 48 22.94 -7.46 1.16
C GLY A 48 21.40 -7.63 1.20
N GLY A 49 20.84 -8.35 0.21
CA GLY A 49 19.44 -8.83 0.28
C GLY A 49 18.40 -8.16 -0.63
N GLY A 50 18.77 -7.22 -1.51
CA GLY A 50 17.80 -6.52 -2.39
C GLY A 50 17.81 -6.91 -3.87
N ARG A 51 18.87 -7.57 -4.35
CA ARG A 51 19.13 -7.72 -5.80
C ARG A 51 18.11 -8.63 -6.50
N LEU A 52 17.83 -9.81 -5.96
CA LEU A 52 16.86 -10.73 -6.55
C LEU A 52 15.46 -10.09 -6.64
N ALA A 53 15.03 -9.41 -5.58
CA ALA A 53 13.76 -8.69 -5.55
C ALA A 53 13.72 -7.54 -6.57
N ALA A 54 14.82 -6.79 -6.71
CA ALA A 54 14.93 -5.73 -7.71
C ALA A 54 14.88 -6.26 -9.14
N GLU A 55 15.56 -7.38 -9.45
CA GLU A 55 15.52 -8.03 -10.77
C GLU A 55 14.13 -8.56 -11.11
N LEU A 56 13.45 -9.17 -10.13
CA LEU A 56 12.06 -9.61 -10.29
C LEU A 56 11.15 -8.42 -10.64
N VAL A 57 11.23 -7.34 -9.86
CA VAL A 57 10.45 -6.12 -10.10
C VAL A 57 10.77 -5.54 -11.47
N LEU A 58 12.05 -5.47 -11.85
CA LEU A 58 12.48 -4.98 -13.15
C LEU A 58 11.86 -5.79 -14.29
N THR A 59 11.85 -7.12 -14.17
CA THR A 59 11.28 -8.02 -15.18
C THR A 59 9.78 -7.78 -15.35
N LEU A 60 9.04 -7.73 -14.24
CA LEU A 60 7.58 -7.49 -14.22
C LEU A 60 7.19 -6.10 -14.74
N LEU A 61 8.06 -5.10 -14.54
CA LEU A 61 7.84 -3.76 -15.07
C LEU A 61 8.12 -3.67 -16.58
N LYS A 62 9.07 -4.47 -17.09
CA LYS A 62 9.46 -4.47 -18.51
C LYS A 62 8.46 -5.18 -19.42
N ASP A 63 7.89 -6.29 -18.97
CA ASP A 63 6.98 -7.12 -19.79
C ASP A 63 5.53 -6.62 -19.81
N GLY A 64 5.21 -5.58 -19.03
CA GLY A 64 3.87 -4.98 -18.93
C GLY A 64 2.87 -5.79 -18.10
N SER A 65 3.24 -6.97 -17.61
CA SER A 65 2.41 -7.83 -16.77
C SER A 65 2.00 -7.12 -15.47
N TYR A 66 2.90 -6.30 -14.91
CA TYR A 66 2.62 -5.54 -13.70
C TYR A 66 1.44 -4.58 -13.86
N ARG A 67 1.35 -3.88 -15.02
CA ARG A 67 0.24 -2.95 -15.27
C ARG A 67 -1.10 -3.70 -15.30
N LYS A 68 -1.16 -4.80 -16.07
CA LYS A 68 -2.36 -5.64 -16.15
C LYS A 68 -2.76 -6.19 -14.79
N HIS A 69 -1.79 -6.68 -14.01
CA HIS A 69 -2.00 -7.15 -12.64
C HIS A 69 -2.57 -6.03 -11.74
N MET A 70 -2.02 -4.83 -11.82
CA MET A 70 -2.49 -3.68 -11.03
C MET A 70 -3.92 -3.29 -11.36
N ASP A 71 -4.32 -3.32 -12.63
CA ASP A 71 -5.69 -3.00 -13.03
C ASP A 71 -6.69 -4.05 -12.54
N LEU A 72 -6.32 -5.34 -12.64
CA LEU A 72 -7.10 -6.44 -12.07
C LEU A 72 -7.20 -6.34 -10.54
N LEU A 73 -6.10 -6.02 -9.86
CA LEU A 73 -6.06 -5.86 -8.41
C LEU A 73 -6.96 -4.71 -7.96
N ARG A 74 -6.91 -3.56 -8.64
CA ARG A 74 -7.79 -2.41 -8.36
C ARG A 74 -9.27 -2.77 -8.54
N ALA A 75 -9.63 -3.44 -9.62
CA ALA A 75 -11.00 -3.86 -9.87
C ALA A 75 -11.50 -4.83 -8.80
N ARG A 76 -10.66 -5.80 -8.41
CA ARG A 76 -10.98 -6.77 -7.35
C ARG A 76 -11.14 -6.11 -5.99
N LEU A 77 -10.25 -5.19 -5.63
CA LEU A 77 -10.34 -4.43 -4.39
C LEU A 77 -11.58 -3.55 -4.36
N ALA A 78 -11.87 -2.81 -5.44
CA ALA A 78 -13.06 -1.96 -5.53
C ALA A 78 -14.35 -2.77 -5.33
N ARG A 79 -14.44 -3.95 -5.97
CA ARG A 79 -15.58 -4.87 -5.79
C ARG A 79 -15.69 -5.35 -4.34
N ALA A 80 -14.59 -5.86 -3.76
CA ALA A 80 -14.59 -6.37 -2.40
C ALA A 80 -14.96 -5.27 -1.39
N MET A 81 -14.43 -4.06 -1.55
CA MET A 81 -14.76 -2.91 -0.69
C MET A 81 -16.24 -2.54 -0.79
N GLY A 82 -16.82 -2.54 -1.99
CA GLY A 82 -18.25 -2.29 -2.19
C GLY A 82 -19.13 -3.34 -1.49
N GLU A 83 -18.83 -4.63 -1.70
CA GLU A 83 -19.55 -5.73 -1.06
C GLU A 83 -19.43 -5.68 0.48
N THR A 84 -18.23 -5.43 1.01
CA THR A 84 -17.99 -5.29 2.45
C THR A 84 -18.71 -4.07 3.02
N SER A 85 -18.69 -2.93 2.32
CA SER A 85 -19.39 -1.71 2.75
C SER A 85 -20.89 -1.97 2.91
N VAL A 86 -21.54 -2.64 1.96
CA VAL A 86 -22.97 -2.99 2.03
C VAL A 86 -23.25 -3.87 3.25
N ARG A 87 -22.42 -4.89 3.49
CA ARG A 87 -22.58 -5.80 4.64
C ARG A 87 -22.40 -5.09 5.98
N LEU A 88 -21.42 -4.19 6.08
CA LEU A 88 -21.20 -3.40 7.28
C LEU A 88 -22.38 -2.44 7.55
N LYS A 89 -22.87 -1.76 6.52
CA LYS A 89 -24.04 -0.86 6.65
C LYS A 89 -25.28 -1.61 7.16
N ALA A 90 -25.48 -2.86 6.73
CA ALA A 90 -26.59 -3.69 7.18
C ALA A 90 -26.57 -4.01 8.69
N ILE A 91 -25.41 -3.91 9.35
CA ILE A 91 -25.26 -4.11 10.81
C ILE A 91 -25.00 -2.80 11.56
N GLY A 92 -25.30 -1.64 10.94
CA GLY A 92 -25.13 -0.32 11.55
C GLY A 92 -23.69 0.21 11.56
N ILE A 93 -22.74 -0.47 10.90
CA ILE A 93 -21.36 0.00 10.76
C ILE A 93 -21.23 0.76 9.44
N SER A 94 -20.96 2.06 9.51
CA SER A 94 -20.94 2.92 8.32
C SER A 94 -19.52 3.35 7.97
N PRO A 95 -19.04 3.13 6.73
CA PRO A 95 -17.79 3.72 6.27
C PRO A 95 -17.85 5.24 6.32
N TRP A 96 -16.76 5.87 6.75
CA TRP A 96 -16.62 7.32 6.80
C TRP A 96 -16.52 7.95 5.40
N ILE A 97 -16.05 7.17 4.42
CA ILE A 97 -15.90 7.58 3.03
C ILE A 97 -16.67 6.60 2.15
N ASP A 98 -17.62 7.09 1.36
CA ASP A 98 -18.47 6.29 0.48
C ASP A 98 -17.77 5.79 -0.79
N GLN A 99 -16.64 6.41 -1.17
CA GLN A 99 -15.78 5.95 -2.26
C GLN A 99 -14.44 5.43 -1.72
N PRO A 100 -14.41 4.19 -1.22
CA PRO A 100 -13.22 3.65 -0.62
C PRO A 100 -12.17 3.30 -1.68
N ALA A 101 -10.91 3.60 -1.36
CA ALA A 101 -9.76 3.25 -2.19
C ALA A 101 -8.70 2.54 -1.34
N GLY A 102 -7.93 1.67 -1.98
CA GLY A 102 -6.90 0.89 -1.30
C GLY A 102 -7.43 -0.42 -0.75
N LEU A 103 -6.99 -0.79 0.47
CA LEU A 103 -7.25 -2.12 1.05
C LEU A 103 -8.15 -2.09 2.30
N PHE A 104 -8.43 -0.90 2.86
CA PHE A 104 -9.09 -0.78 4.15
C PHE A 104 -10.32 0.14 4.08
N LEU A 105 -11.33 -0.19 4.89
CA LEU A 105 -12.46 0.68 5.17
C LEU A 105 -12.27 1.28 6.56
N TRP A 106 -12.42 2.60 6.65
CA TRP A 106 -12.50 3.30 7.92
C TRP A 106 -13.97 3.54 8.24
N CYS A 107 -14.45 3.02 9.37
CA CYS A 107 -15.88 2.97 9.67
C CYS A 107 -16.19 3.54 11.06
N SER A 108 -17.36 4.15 11.20
CA SER A 108 -17.99 4.41 12.48
C SER A 108 -18.78 3.19 12.96
N LEU A 109 -18.65 2.88 14.23
CA LEU A 109 -19.47 1.87 14.90
C LEU A 109 -20.79 2.49 15.39
N PRO A 110 -21.81 1.69 15.70
CA PRO A 110 -23.02 2.17 16.35
C PRO A 110 -22.73 2.91 17.66
N ASP A 111 -23.60 3.85 18.02
CA ASP A 111 -23.45 4.64 19.24
C ASP A 111 -23.34 3.74 20.49
N GLY A 112 -22.41 4.10 21.38
CA GLY A 112 -22.15 3.35 22.61
C GLY A 112 -21.29 2.09 22.44
N VAL A 113 -20.83 1.77 21.21
CA VAL A 113 -19.92 0.64 20.96
C VAL A 113 -18.46 1.09 21.02
N ASP A 114 -17.67 0.48 21.90
CA ASP A 114 -16.23 0.72 22.02
C ASP A 114 -15.44 -0.13 20.99
N ALA A 115 -14.66 0.55 20.14
CA ALA A 115 -13.89 -0.11 19.09
C ALA A 115 -12.77 -1.01 19.62
N ALA A 116 -12.13 -0.65 20.74
CA ALA A 116 -11.06 -1.44 21.33
C ALA A 116 -11.62 -2.73 21.96
N GLU A 117 -12.81 -2.68 22.55
CA GLU A 117 -13.50 -3.86 23.06
C GLU A 117 -13.89 -4.81 21.94
N VAL A 118 -14.46 -4.30 20.84
CA VAL A 118 -14.75 -5.11 19.64
C VAL A 118 -13.49 -5.79 19.12
N ALA A 119 -12.38 -5.05 19.00
CA ALA A 119 -11.10 -5.59 18.54
C ALA A 119 -10.56 -6.69 19.48
N ARG A 120 -10.65 -6.50 20.80
CA ARG A 120 -10.23 -7.51 21.78
C ARG A 120 -11.04 -8.80 21.66
N ARG A 121 -12.36 -8.69 21.53
CA ARG A 121 -13.24 -9.86 21.37
C ARG A 121 -12.94 -10.62 20.08
N ALA A 122 -12.76 -9.91 18.97
CA ALA A 122 -12.44 -10.51 17.68
C ALA A 122 -11.05 -11.17 17.61
N LEU A 123 -10.14 -10.84 18.54
CA LEU A 123 -8.84 -11.50 18.67
C LEU A 123 -8.87 -12.75 19.56
N ALA A 124 -9.90 -12.88 20.40
CA ALA A 124 -10.04 -14.00 21.32
C ALA A 124 -10.71 -15.23 20.67
N ASP A 125 -11.41 -15.03 19.55
CA ASP A 125 -11.95 -16.06 18.66
C ASP A 125 -10.93 -16.47 17.59
#